data_AF-Q5W5I0-F1
#
_entry.id   AF-Q5W5I0-F1
#
_cell.length_a   1.000
_cell.length_b   1.000
_cell.length_c   1.000
_cell.angle_alpha   90.00
_cell.angle_beta   90.00
_cell.angle_gamma   90.00
#
_symmetry.space_group_name_H-M   'P 1'
#
loop_
_entity.id
_entity.type
_entity.pdbx_description
1 polymer ?
#
loop_
_entity_poly.entity_id
_entity_poly.type
_entity_poly.pdbx_seq_one_letter_code
_entity_poly.pdbx_strand_id
1 'polypeptide(L)' 'FTQGISNPLSCSRNKGICLPIRCPGSMRQIGTCFGPRVKCCRSW' A
#
# COMPACT_ATOMS: atom_id res chain seq x y z
N PHE A 1 16.50 4.07 -0.39
CA PHE A 1 15.63 5.10 0.20
C PHE A 1 14.18 4.84 -0.24
N THR A 2 13.59 3.69 0.10
CA THR A 2 12.15 3.48 -0.12
C THR A 2 11.45 4.19 1.03
N GLN A 3 11.13 5.47 0.84
CA GLN A 3 10.30 6.22 1.77
C GLN A 3 9.03 5.38 1.96
N GLY A 4 8.86 4.81 3.15
CA GLY A 4 7.78 3.89 3.44
C GLY A 4 6.48 4.60 3.08
N ILE A 5 5.80 4.10 2.05
CA ILE A 5 4.51 4.65 1.63
C ILE A 5 3.63 4.60 2.87
N SER A 6 3.24 5.76 3.39
CA SER A 6 2.48 5.87 4.65
C SER A 6 1.19 6.67 4.46
N ASN A 7 0.93 7.07 3.22
CA ASN A 7 -0.10 8.00 2.84
C ASN A 7 -0.86 7.43 1.64
N PRO A 8 -2.19 7.65 1.55
CA PRO A 8 -3.00 7.09 0.47
C PRO A 8 -2.60 7.71 -0.88
N LEU A 9 -2.19 8.98 -0.89
CA LEU A 9 -1.71 9.67 -2.09
C LEU A 9 -0.47 8.99 -2.69
N SER A 10 0.53 8.67 -1.85
CA SER A 10 1.74 7.97 -2.31
C SER A 10 1.45 6.54 -2.76
N CYS A 11 0.49 5.87 -2.12
CA CYS A 11 0.03 4.56 -2.56
C CYS A 11 -0.57 4.62 -3.97
N SER A 12 -1.48 5.55 -4.21
CA SER A 12 -2.11 5.76 -5.51
C SER A 12 -1.09 6.17 -6.59
N ARG A 13 -0.12 7.06 -6.28
CA ARG A 13 0.98 7.41 -7.20
C ARG A 13 1.83 6.20 -7.60
N ASN A 14 1.94 5.20 -6.74
CA ASN A 14 2.64 3.95 -7.03
C ASN A 14 1.74 2.89 -7.69
N LYS A 15 0.55 3.26 -8.19
CA LYS A 15 -0.47 2.33 -8.70
C LYS A 15 -0.86 1.25 -7.68
N GLY A 16 -0.79 1.58 -6.40
CA GLY A 16 -1.26 0.75 -5.31
C GLY A 16 -2.69 1.10 -4.89
N ILE A 17 -3.33 0.15 -4.23
CA ILE A 17 -4.63 0.29 -3.56
C ILE A 17 -4.49 0.08 -2.05
N CYS A 18 -5.28 0.83 -1.30
CA CYS A 18 -5.30 0.79 0.16
C CYS A 18 -6.28 -0.29 0.63
N LEU A 19 -5.78 -1.29 1.34
CA LEU A 19 -6.55 -2.41 1.84
C LEU A 19 -6.46 -2.50 3.38
N PRO A 20 -7.59 -2.61 4.10
CA PRO A 20 -7.62 -2.48 5.56
C PRO A 20 -7.16 -3.72 6.35
N ILE A 21 -6.99 -4.88 5.70
CA ILE A 21 -6.63 -6.14 6.38
C ILE A 21 -5.29 -6.66 5.86
N ARG A 22 -5.24 -7.02 4.57
CA ARG A 22 -4.07 -7.61 3.93
C ARG A 22 -4.20 -7.52 2.42
N CYS A 23 -3.07 -7.58 1.72
CA CYS A 23 -3.05 -7.61 0.27
C CYS A 23 -3.54 -8.97 -0.24
N PRO A 24 -4.37 -9.02 -1.30
CA PRO A 24 -4.70 -10.28 -1.97
C PRO A 24 -3.44 -10.92 -2.57
N GLY A 25 -3.43 -12.24 -2.75
CA GLY A 25 -2.22 -13.01 -3.11
C GLY A 25 -1.52 -12.59 -4.41
N SER A 26 -2.22 -11.92 -5.33
CA SER A 26 -1.66 -11.34 -6.55
C SER A 26 -1.03 -9.96 -6.35
N MET A 27 -1.12 -9.38 -5.16
CA MET A 27 -0.61 -8.05 -4.82
C MET A 27 0.42 -8.10 -3.71
N ARG A 28 1.44 -7.24 -3.82
CA ARG A 28 2.50 -7.12 -2.84
C ARG A 28 2.29 -5.86 -1.99
N GLN A 29 2.50 -5.98 -0.69
CA GLN A 29 2.50 -4.81 0.19
C GLN A 29 3.72 -3.94 -0.12
N ILE A 30 3.47 -2.68 -0.48
CA ILE A 30 4.50 -1.67 -0.75
C ILE A 30 4.52 -0.57 0.32
N GLY A 31 3.54 -0.56 1.23
CA GLY A 31 3.52 0.32 2.40
C GLY A 31 2.17 0.29 3.13
N THR A 32 1.69 1.46 3.52
CA THR A 32 0.46 1.74 4.27
C THR A 32 -0.21 3.03 3.80
N CYS A 33 -1.51 3.19 4.05
CA CYS A 33 -2.26 4.38 3.63
C CYS A 33 -2.86 5.17 4.80
N PHE A 34 -3.26 4.51 5.88
CA PHE A 34 -3.87 5.15 7.06
C PHE A 34 -3.31 4.46 8.31
N GLY A 35 -2.01 4.60 8.52
CA GLY A 35 -1.29 3.93 9.58
C GLY A 35 -1.16 2.41 9.38
N PRO A 36 -0.71 1.66 10.40
CA PRO A 36 -0.28 0.27 10.27
C PRO A 36 -1.39 -0.73 9.91
N ARG A 37 -2.67 -0.34 10.07
CA ARG A 37 -3.82 -1.19 9.73
C ARG A 37 -4.09 -1.23 8.22
N VAL A 38 -4.02 -0.09 7.54
CA VAL A 38 -4.35 -0.03 6.10
C VAL A 38 -3.07 -0.19 5.29
N LYS A 39 -2.93 -1.35 4.66
CA LYS A 39 -1.81 -1.76 3.83
C LYS A 39 -1.95 -1.12 2.45
N CYS A 40 -0.86 -0.57 1.92
CA CYS A 40 -0.80 -0.21 0.51
C CYS A 40 -0.31 -1.42 -0.28
N CYS A 41 -1.13 -1.88 -1.22
CA CYS A 41 -0.92 -3.10 -1.99
C CYS A 41 -0.84 -2.77 -3.46
N ARG A 42 0.13 -3.33 -4.18
CA ARG A 42 0.31 -3.11 -5.61
C ARG A 42 0.40 -4.44 -6.33
N SER A 43 -0.34 -4.57 -7.43
CA SER A 43 -0.12 -5.62 -8.43
C SER A 43 1.12 -5.25 -9.25
N TRP A 44 2.04 -6.18 -9.38
CA TRP A 44 3.20 -6.01 -10.26
C TRP A 44 2.80 -6.01 -11.72
#